data_AF-A0A929Y357-F1
#
_entry.id   AF-A0A929Y357-F1
#
_cell.length_a   1.000
_cell.length_b   1.000
_cell.length_c   1.000
_cell.angle_alpha   90.00
_cell.angle_beta   90.00
_cell.angle_gamma   90.00
#
_symmetry.space_group_name_H-M   'P 1'
#
loop_
_entity.id
_entity.type
_entity.pdbx_description
1 polymer ?
#
loop_
_entity_poly.entity_id
_entity_poly.type
_entity_poly.pdbx_seq_one_letter_code
_entity_poly.pdbx_strand_id
1 'polypeptide(L)'
;MRGKERLQMLVSAVEENTLTLADRMHLECGAVIVNQCFEQAMSTYEHNASQILCLNRKERGVGLSRNLALEKAGSELCLFADEDIVYREGYAQVVIDAFDKNEKADLILFNVQQSAGRQTYHISKKGRVHWYNYGRYPAYAIAARTKSLKTTGVKFSTLFGGGAPFSNGEDSLFLRDCLKAGLRSY
;
A
#
# COMPACT_ATOMS: atom_id res chain seq x y z
N MET A 1 20.32 -1.12 11.66
CA MET A 1 19.16 -0.70 10.85
C MET A 1 19.62 -0.41 9.42
N ARG A 2 19.92 -1.45 8.61
CA ARG A 2 20.31 -1.24 7.19
C ARG A 2 19.14 -1.65 6.30
N GLY A 3 18.75 -0.83 5.34
CA GLY A 3 17.82 -1.20 4.30
C GLY A 3 16.38 -0.72 4.46
N LYS A 4 15.98 -0.10 5.58
CA LYS A 4 14.60 0.38 5.77
C LYS A 4 14.25 1.49 4.77
N GLU A 5 15.23 2.23 4.29
CA GLU A 5 15.12 3.22 3.21
C GLU A 5 14.65 2.62 1.87
N ARG A 6 14.80 1.30 1.68
CA ARG A 6 14.32 0.57 0.50
C ARG A 6 12.81 0.41 0.48
N LEU A 7 12.13 0.51 1.63
CA LEU A 7 10.69 0.38 1.74
C LEU A 7 10.02 1.74 1.98
N GLN A 8 8.90 1.97 1.32
CA GLN A 8 8.05 3.13 1.56
C GLN A 8 6.59 2.74 1.72
N MET A 9 5.94 3.29 2.75
CA MET A 9 4.51 3.10 2.98
C MET A 9 3.69 4.03 2.10
N LEU A 10 2.63 3.53 1.48
CA LEU A 10 1.68 4.29 0.68
C LEU A 10 0.33 4.30 1.39
N VAL A 11 0.14 5.30 2.25
CA VAL A 11 -1.00 5.39 3.16
C VAL A 11 -2.11 6.20 2.50
N SER A 12 -3.28 5.60 2.38
CA SER A 12 -4.52 6.34 2.12
C SER A 12 -5.16 6.68 3.46
N ALA A 13 -5.65 7.91 3.61
CA ALA A 13 -6.27 8.40 4.83
C ALA A 13 -7.46 9.30 4.54
N VAL A 14 -8.41 9.38 5.48
CA VAL A 14 -9.58 10.26 5.41
C VAL A 14 -9.67 11.10 6.68
N GLU A 15 -9.58 12.42 6.52
CA GLU A 15 -9.75 13.41 7.61
C GLU A 15 -8.84 13.17 8.83
N GLU A 16 -7.65 12.63 8.59
CA GLU A 16 -6.69 12.30 9.65
C GLU A 16 -5.72 13.44 9.96
N ASN A 17 -5.16 13.41 11.17
CA ASN A 17 -4.02 14.25 11.53
C ASN A 17 -2.72 13.61 11.02
N THR A 18 -2.24 14.10 9.88
CA THR A 18 -1.09 13.54 9.18
C THR A 18 0.23 13.64 9.96
N LEU A 19 0.34 14.55 10.93
CA LEU A 19 1.53 14.69 11.79
C LEU A 19 1.65 13.60 12.84
N THR A 20 0.52 13.02 13.27
CA THR A 20 0.47 11.96 14.29
C THR A 20 0.24 10.57 13.70
N LEU A 21 -0.17 10.50 12.43
CA LEU A 21 -0.60 9.25 11.82
C LEU A 21 0.54 8.23 11.71
N ALA A 22 1.74 8.65 11.33
CA ALA A 22 2.89 7.74 11.24
C ALA A 22 3.23 7.09 12.59
N ASP A 23 3.13 7.86 13.68
CA ASP A 23 3.34 7.37 15.03
C ASP A 23 2.25 6.38 15.45
N ARG A 24 0.96 6.73 15.26
CA ARG A 24 -0.18 5.84 15.54
C ARG A 24 -0.09 4.50 14.80
N MET A 25 0.39 4.51 13.55
CA MET A 25 0.53 3.31 12.73
C MET A 25 1.83 2.53 13.04
N HIS A 26 2.72 3.06 13.88
CA HIS A 26 4.06 2.54 14.14
C HIS A 26 4.92 2.38 12.88
N LEU A 27 4.97 3.40 12.02
CA LEU A 27 5.76 3.32 10.79
C LEU A 27 7.26 3.33 11.09
N GLU A 28 7.98 2.37 10.49
CA GLU A 28 9.42 2.20 10.70
C GLU A 28 10.28 2.69 9.53
N CYS A 29 9.65 3.13 8.44
CA CYS A 29 10.30 3.56 7.20
C CYS A 29 9.60 4.81 6.64
N GLY A 30 10.12 5.34 5.53
CA GLY A 30 9.51 6.49 4.86
C GLY A 30 8.08 6.21 4.41
N ALA A 31 7.30 7.26 4.23
CA ALA A 31 5.91 7.13 3.79
C ALA A 31 5.46 8.26 2.87
N VAL A 32 4.48 7.96 2.02
CA VAL A 32 3.62 8.93 1.35
C VAL A 32 2.22 8.75 1.91
N ILE A 33 1.73 9.75 2.62
CA ILE A 33 0.39 9.80 3.19
C ILE A 33 -0.47 10.70 2.30
N VAL A 34 -1.51 10.14 1.71
CA VAL A 34 -2.53 10.91 0.97
C VAL A 34 -3.78 10.99 1.81
N ASN A 35 -4.08 12.20 2.31
CA ASN A 35 -5.18 12.46 3.22
C ASN A 35 -6.31 13.22 2.50
N GLN A 36 -7.45 12.56 2.37
CA GLN A 36 -8.67 13.13 1.82
C GLN A 36 -9.33 14.02 2.89
N CYS A 37 -9.30 15.34 2.71
CA CYS A 37 -9.79 16.31 3.69
C CYS A 37 -10.32 17.58 3.00
N PHE A 38 -10.61 18.64 3.76
CA PHE A 38 -11.18 19.88 3.22
C PHE A 38 -10.13 20.87 2.68
N GLU A 39 -8.86 20.47 2.67
CA GLU A 39 -7.73 21.31 2.31
C GLU A 39 -6.88 20.68 1.20
N GLN A 40 -6.14 21.52 0.48
CA GLN A 40 -5.13 21.07 -0.47
C GLN A 40 -3.77 21.61 -0.03
N ALA A 41 -2.92 20.70 0.44
CA ALA A 41 -1.61 21.05 0.95
C ALA A 41 -0.59 19.93 0.67
N MET A 42 0.67 20.29 0.74
CA MET A 42 1.79 19.36 0.72
C MET A 42 2.76 19.76 1.82
N SER A 43 3.15 18.80 2.65
CA SER A 43 4.13 19.01 3.71
C SER A 43 5.01 17.77 3.86
N THR A 44 6.14 17.95 4.53
CA THR A 44 7.07 16.87 4.85
C THR A 44 7.53 17.01 6.28
N TYR A 45 7.71 15.89 6.97
CA TYR A 45 8.35 15.86 8.29
C TYR A 45 9.21 14.60 8.45
N GLU A 46 10.06 14.58 9.47
CA GLU A 46 10.86 13.41 9.81
C GLU A 46 10.19 12.60 10.92
N HIS A 47 10.15 11.28 10.75
CA HIS A 47 9.70 10.31 11.74
C HIS A 47 10.67 9.14 11.77
N ASN A 48 11.23 8.80 12.93
CA ASN A 48 12.19 7.70 13.08
C ASN A 48 13.35 7.73 12.06
N ALA A 49 13.92 8.92 11.83
CA ALA A 49 14.97 9.17 10.83
C ALA A 49 14.58 8.85 9.37
N SER A 50 13.27 8.77 9.09
CA SER A 50 12.71 8.59 7.75
C SER A 50 11.83 9.78 7.38
N GLN A 51 11.81 10.15 6.10
CA GLN A 51 10.96 11.23 5.61
C GLN A 51 9.52 10.74 5.39
N ILE A 52 8.57 11.52 5.88
CA ILE A 52 7.14 11.36 5.64
C ILE A 52 6.68 12.51 4.74
N LEU A 53 6.11 12.18 3.58
CA LEU A 53 5.46 13.12 2.68
C LEU A 53 3.95 13.07 2.89
N CYS A 54 3.33 14.21 3.20
CA CYS A 54 1.90 14.33 3.39
C CYS A 54 1.26 15.14 2.27
N LEU A 55 0.19 14.61 1.70
CA LEU A 55 -0.56 15.20 0.59
C LEU A 55 -2.03 15.30 1.00
N ASN A 56 -2.44 16.49 1.43
CA ASN A 56 -3.85 16.78 1.69
C ASN A 56 -4.55 17.07 0.37
N ARG A 57 -5.68 16.41 0.12
CA ARG A 57 -6.47 16.53 -1.12
C ARG A 57 -7.95 16.69 -0.81
N LYS A 58 -8.63 17.50 -1.63
CA LYS A 58 -10.08 17.71 -1.54
C LYS A 58 -10.86 16.61 -2.24
N GLU A 59 -10.22 15.98 -3.23
CA GLU A 59 -10.78 14.91 -4.03
C GLU A 59 -11.00 13.66 -3.16
N ARG A 60 -12.15 13.02 -3.36
CA ARG A 60 -12.51 11.77 -2.69
C ARG A 60 -12.29 10.59 -3.62
N GLY A 61 -11.87 9.46 -3.04
CA GLY A 61 -11.60 8.22 -3.76
C GLY A 61 -10.32 7.56 -3.30
N VAL A 62 -10.43 6.34 -2.75
CA VAL A 62 -9.27 5.55 -2.32
C VAL A 62 -8.36 5.20 -3.49
N GLY A 63 -8.92 4.89 -4.66
CA GLY A 63 -8.15 4.65 -5.88
C GLY A 63 -7.32 5.86 -6.32
N LEU A 64 -7.86 7.07 -6.18
CA LEU A 64 -7.11 8.31 -6.43
C LEU A 64 -5.95 8.47 -5.43
N SER A 65 -6.22 8.20 -4.16
CA SER A 65 -5.23 8.30 -3.07
C SER A 65 -4.06 7.33 -3.28
N ARG A 66 -4.35 6.05 -3.53
CA ARG A 66 -3.34 5.00 -3.79
C ARG A 66 -2.53 5.30 -5.05
N ASN A 67 -3.17 5.78 -6.12
CA ASN A 67 -2.49 6.15 -7.36
C ASN A 67 -1.55 7.35 -7.16
N LEU A 68 -1.99 8.38 -6.44
CA LEU A 68 -1.15 9.55 -6.14
C LEU A 68 0.02 9.17 -5.23
N ALA A 69 -0.21 8.32 -4.23
CA ALA A 69 0.86 7.82 -3.37
C ALA A 69 1.91 7.05 -4.19
N LEU A 70 1.47 6.14 -5.07
CA LEU A 70 2.34 5.38 -5.95
C LEU A 70 3.13 6.26 -6.93
N GLU A 71 2.52 7.33 -7.44
CA GLU A 71 3.21 8.32 -8.29
C GLU A 71 4.40 8.93 -7.53
N LYS A 72 4.17 9.36 -6.29
CA LYS A 72 5.19 10.00 -5.44
C LYS A 72 6.16 9.03 -4.77
N ALA A 73 5.90 7.73 -4.82
CA ALA A 73 6.77 6.71 -4.25
C ALA A 73 8.17 6.76 -4.88
N GLY A 74 9.21 6.89 -4.04
CA GLY A 74 10.60 7.02 -4.46
C GLY A 74 11.49 5.82 -4.10
N SER A 75 11.08 5.00 -3.14
CA SER A 75 11.87 3.84 -2.69
C SER A 75 11.77 2.65 -3.65
N GLU A 76 12.63 1.64 -3.45
CA GLU A 76 12.66 0.42 -4.27
C GLU A 76 11.35 -0.39 -4.17
N LEU A 77 10.86 -0.52 -2.93
CA LEU A 77 9.67 -1.26 -2.56
C LEU A 77 8.63 -0.29 -2.00
N CYS A 78 7.36 -0.58 -2.29
CA CYS A 78 6.24 0.09 -1.65
C CYS A 78 5.30 -0.92 -0.98
N LEU A 79 4.63 -0.49 0.08
CA LEU A 79 3.56 -1.25 0.75
C LEU A 79 2.35 -0.33 0.91
N PHE A 80 1.23 -0.72 0.30
CA PHE A 80 -0.02 0.00 0.46
C PHE A 80 -0.57 -0.21 1.87
N ALA A 81 -1.20 0.83 2.42
CA ALA A 81 -1.78 0.80 3.75
C ALA A 81 -3.01 1.70 3.82
N ASP A 82 -3.94 1.32 4.69
CA ASP A 82 -5.05 2.16 5.12
C ASP A 82 -4.71 2.73 6.51
N GLU A 83 -5.30 3.86 6.89
CA GLU A 83 -4.96 4.65 8.09
C GLU A 83 -5.21 3.95 9.42
N ASP A 84 -5.99 2.86 9.42
CA ASP A 84 -6.41 2.10 10.60
C ASP A 84 -5.51 0.89 10.90
N ILE A 85 -4.44 0.70 10.12
CA ILE A 85 -3.49 -0.41 10.31
C ILE A 85 -2.35 0.00 11.24
N VAL A 86 -2.17 -0.80 12.30
CA VAL A 86 -1.04 -0.69 13.23
C VAL A 86 -0.01 -1.77 12.91
N TYR A 87 1.21 -1.35 12.64
CA TYR A 87 2.30 -2.26 12.30
C TYR A 87 3.04 -2.77 13.55
N ARG A 88 3.55 -4.00 13.45
CA ARG A 88 4.38 -4.61 14.49
C ARG A 88 5.83 -4.21 14.28
N GLU A 89 6.58 -4.13 15.37
CA GLU A 89 8.02 -3.91 15.31
C GLU A 89 8.71 -4.93 14.39
N GLY A 90 9.61 -4.45 13.53
CA GLY A 90 10.37 -5.24 12.58
C GLY A 90 9.63 -5.59 11.27
N TYR A 91 8.39 -5.14 11.06
CA TYR A 91 7.63 -5.45 9.84
C TYR A 91 8.39 -5.05 8.56
N ALA A 92 9.08 -3.91 8.59
CA ALA A 92 9.80 -3.40 7.42
C ALA A 92 10.87 -4.39 6.96
N GLN A 93 11.61 -4.97 7.91
CA GLN A 93 12.64 -5.97 7.59
C GLN A 93 12.01 -7.26 7.06
N VAL A 94 10.86 -7.68 7.61
CA VAL A 94 10.14 -8.87 7.12
C VAL A 94 9.72 -8.71 5.65
N VAL A 95 9.23 -7.52 5.28
CA VAL A 95 8.85 -7.21 3.89
C VAL A 95 10.08 -7.22 2.98
N ILE A 96 11.15 -6.54 3.38
CA ILE A 96 12.40 -6.47 2.59
C ILE A 96 12.98 -7.86 2.37
N ASP A 97 13.11 -8.65 3.43
CA ASP A 97 13.63 -10.02 3.37
C ASP A 97 12.79 -10.92 2.46
N ALA A 98 11.48 -10.69 2.38
CA ALA A 98 10.60 -11.44 1.49
C ALA A 98 10.92 -11.17 0.02
N PHE A 99 11.22 -9.93 -0.35
CA PHE A 99 11.64 -9.58 -1.71
C PHE A 99 13.06 -10.06 -2.04
N ASP A 100 13.97 -9.99 -1.07
CA ASP A 100 15.35 -10.46 -1.25
C ASP A 100 15.37 -11.99 -1.45
N LYS A 101 14.52 -12.74 -0.74
CA LYS A 101 14.35 -14.20 -0.94
C LYS A 101 13.57 -14.55 -2.21
N ASN A 102 12.87 -13.60 -2.82
CA ASN A 102 12.03 -13.81 -4.00
C ASN A 102 12.31 -12.73 -5.05
N GLU A 103 13.54 -12.69 -5.58
CA GLU A 103 13.98 -11.64 -6.52
C GLU A 103 13.07 -11.48 -7.75
N LYS A 104 12.44 -12.59 -8.19
CA LYS A 104 11.52 -12.64 -9.33
C LYS A 104 10.09 -12.16 -9.02
N ALA A 105 9.77 -11.85 -7.76
CA ALA A 105 8.47 -11.34 -7.37
C ALA A 105 8.38 -9.84 -7.66
N ASP A 106 7.30 -9.46 -8.32
CA ASP A 106 6.92 -8.06 -8.51
C ASP A 106 6.01 -7.59 -7.39
N LEU A 107 5.13 -8.48 -6.91
CA LEU A 107 4.23 -8.25 -5.77
C LEU A 107 4.35 -9.40 -4.78
N ILE A 108 4.27 -9.09 -3.49
CA ILE A 108 4.14 -10.07 -2.41
C ILE A 108 2.98 -9.63 -1.51
N LEU A 109 2.07 -10.56 -1.23
CA LEU A 109 0.88 -10.31 -0.41
C LEU A 109 1.07 -10.90 0.99
N PHE A 110 0.86 -10.07 2.01
CA PHE A 110 1.08 -10.44 3.41
C PHE A 110 -0.24 -10.67 4.16
N ASN A 111 -0.20 -11.45 5.22
CA ASN A 111 -1.31 -11.53 6.16
C ASN A 111 -1.33 -10.29 7.05
N VAL A 112 -2.45 -9.59 7.09
CA VAL A 112 -2.75 -8.57 8.09
C VAL A 112 -3.73 -9.16 9.09
N GLN A 113 -3.44 -9.03 10.38
CA GLN A 113 -4.32 -9.53 11.42
C GLN A 113 -5.57 -8.66 11.50
N GLN A 114 -6.71 -9.24 11.18
CA GLN A 114 -8.00 -8.59 11.26
C GLN A 114 -8.64 -8.82 12.63
N SER A 115 -9.50 -7.89 13.04
CA SER A 115 -10.30 -8.03 14.26
C SER A 115 -11.13 -9.31 14.22
N ALA A 116 -11.32 -9.93 15.39
CA ALA A 116 -12.11 -11.15 15.51
C ALA A 116 -13.52 -10.97 14.93
N GLY A 117 -13.95 -11.88 14.06
CA GLY A 117 -15.25 -11.83 13.37
C GLY A 117 -15.25 -10.99 12.09
N ARG A 118 -14.15 -10.34 11.74
CA ARG A 118 -13.98 -9.57 10.49
C ARG A 118 -12.94 -10.15 9.55
N GLN A 119 -12.47 -11.37 9.78
CA GLN A 119 -11.44 -11.98 8.94
C GLN A 119 -11.96 -12.23 7.51
N THR A 120 -11.39 -11.52 6.53
CA THR A 120 -11.75 -11.64 5.11
C THR A 120 -10.85 -12.60 4.33
N TYR A 121 -9.62 -12.83 4.79
CA TYR A 121 -8.68 -13.76 4.15
C TYR A 121 -7.63 -14.26 5.16
N HIS A 122 -7.03 -15.40 4.83
CA HIS A 122 -5.85 -15.90 5.52
C HIS A 122 -4.99 -16.73 4.55
N ILE A 123 -3.73 -16.33 4.41
CA ILE A 123 -2.72 -17.06 3.62
C ILE A 123 -2.12 -18.13 4.52
N SER A 124 -2.47 -19.39 4.27
CA SER A 124 -1.94 -20.56 5.01
C SER A 124 -0.71 -21.19 4.37
N LYS A 125 -0.47 -20.93 3.08
CA LYS A 125 0.66 -21.47 2.31
C LYS A 125 1.19 -20.42 1.34
N LYS A 126 2.53 -20.33 1.25
CA LYS A 126 3.19 -19.55 0.21
C LYS A 126 2.88 -20.15 -1.16
N GLY A 127 2.58 -19.32 -2.14
CA GLY A 127 2.24 -19.79 -3.48
C GLY A 127 2.11 -18.63 -4.44
N ARG A 128 1.95 -18.92 -5.72
CA ARG A 128 1.76 -17.87 -6.72
C ARG A 128 0.29 -17.44 -6.77
N VAL A 129 0.05 -16.14 -6.95
CA VAL A 129 -1.28 -15.61 -7.25
C VAL A 129 -1.55 -15.75 -8.75
N HIS A 130 -2.72 -16.31 -9.06
CA HIS A 130 -3.22 -16.62 -10.38
C HIS A 130 -4.59 -15.97 -10.61
N TRP A 131 -5.04 -15.96 -11.86
CA TRP A 131 -6.32 -15.38 -12.27
C TRP A 131 -7.53 -15.97 -11.51
N TYR A 132 -7.44 -17.18 -10.96
CA TYR A 132 -8.53 -17.83 -10.24
C TYR A 132 -8.50 -17.62 -8.72
N ASN A 133 -7.48 -16.96 -8.16
CA ASN A 133 -7.34 -16.79 -6.69
C ASN A 133 -6.96 -15.37 -6.23
N TYR A 134 -6.94 -14.37 -7.12
CA TYR A 134 -6.49 -13.01 -6.78
C TYR A 134 -7.54 -12.16 -6.05
N GLY A 135 -8.83 -12.38 -6.28
CA GLY A 135 -9.89 -11.45 -5.86
C GLY A 135 -10.14 -11.34 -4.36
N ARG A 136 -9.45 -12.14 -3.54
CA ARG A 136 -9.65 -12.18 -2.08
C ARG A 136 -8.72 -11.26 -1.29
N TYR A 137 -7.74 -10.65 -1.95
CA TYR A 137 -6.70 -9.90 -1.27
C TYR A 137 -6.98 -8.39 -1.29
N PRO A 138 -6.95 -7.73 -0.12
CA PRO A 138 -7.13 -6.30 -0.03
C PRO A 138 -5.85 -5.55 -0.39
N ALA A 139 -5.96 -4.30 -0.81
CA ALA A 139 -4.79 -3.49 -1.18
C ALA A 139 -3.77 -3.35 -0.06
N TYR A 140 -4.21 -3.18 1.19
CA TYR A 140 -3.33 -3.02 2.33
C TYR A 140 -2.43 -4.24 2.63
N ALA A 141 -2.70 -5.38 1.99
CA ALA A 141 -1.87 -6.57 2.06
C ALA A 141 -0.71 -6.56 1.04
N ILE A 142 -0.74 -5.64 0.06
CA ILE A 142 0.10 -5.67 -1.12
C ILE A 142 1.37 -4.86 -0.89
N ALA A 143 2.51 -5.55 -0.88
CA ALA A 143 3.80 -4.93 -1.16
C ALA A 143 4.20 -5.18 -2.60
N ALA A 144 4.94 -4.25 -3.20
CA ALA A 144 5.37 -4.35 -4.58
C ALA A 144 6.75 -3.72 -4.81
N ARG A 145 7.43 -4.17 -5.88
CA ARG A 145 8.53 -3.42 -6.47
C ARG A 145 7.95 -2.18 -7.14
N THR A 146 8.31 -0.99 -6.64
CA THR A 146 7.77 0.28 -7.10
C THR A 146 8.04 0.48 -8.60
N LYS A 147 9.23 0.06 -9.06
CA LYS A 147 9.59 0.11 -10.49
C LYS A 147 8.66 -0.75 -11.36
N SER A 148 8.31 -1.97 -10.94
CA SER A 148 7.44 -2.85 -11.70
C SER A 148 6.05 -2.24 -11.92
N LEU A 149 5.47 -1.62 -10.89
CA LEU A 149 4.19 -0.92 -11.01
C LEU A 149 4.29 0.32 -11.91
N LYS A 150 5.34 1.13 -11.74
CA LYS A 150 5.54 2.35 -12.55
C LYS A 150 5.79 2.05 -14.02
N THR A 151 6.58 1.02 -14.35
CA THR A 151 6.88 0.66 -15.74
C THR A 151 5.68 0.06 -16.47
N THR A 152 4.84 -0.72 -15.78
CA THR A 152 3.63 -1.29 -16.40
C THR A 152 2.48 -0.28 -16.49
N GLY A 153 2.50 0.77 -15.67
CA GLY A 153 1.46 1.80 -15.66
C GLY A 153 0.12 1.33 -15.10
N VAL A 154 0.10 0.19 -14.37
CA VAL A 154 -1.10 -0.29 -13.68
C VAL A 154 -1.53 0.69 -12.60
N LYS A 155 -2.85 0.88 -12.47
CA LYS A 155 -3.46 1.85 -11.56
C LYS A 155 -4.68 1.25 -10.89
N PHE A 156 -4.98 1.71 -9.67
CA PHE A 156 -6.28 1.48 -9.05
C PHE A 156 -7.36 2.19 -9.85
N SER A 157 -8.54 1.58 -9.93
CA SER A 157 -9.69 2.22 -10.57
C SER A 157 -10.11 3.46 -9.78
N THR A 158 -10.43 4.55 -10.48
CA THR A 158 -11.03 5.75 -9.88
C THR A 158 -12.56 5.70 -9.90
N LEU A 159 -13.13 4.67 -10.52
CA LEU A 159 -14.58 4.43 -10.55
C LEU A 159 -15.01 3.50 -9.42
N PHE A 160 -14.12 2.64 -8.93
CA PHE A 160 -14.38 1.66 -7.88
C PHE A 160 -13.62 2.01 -6.58
N GLY A 161 -14.16 1.60 -5.43
CA GLY A 161 -13.58 1.76 -4.10
C GLY A 161 -14.22 2.87 -3.26
N GLY A 162 -13.80 2.98 -2.00
CA GLY A 162 -14.32 3.98 -1.06
C GLY A 162 -14.19 5.41 -1.61
N GLY A 163 -15.28 6.17 -1.58
CA GLY A 163 -15.32 7.55 -2.11
C GLY A 163 -15.41 7.67 -3.64
N ALA A 164 -15.52 6.56 -4.37
CA ALA A 164 -15.75 6.52 -5.82
C ALA A 164 -17.24 6.21 -6.15
N PRO A 165 -17.68 6.39 -7.42
CA PRO A 165 -19.05 6.08 -7.84
C PRO A 165 -19.52 4.66 -7.51
N PHE A 166 -18.62 3.67 -7.59
CA PHE A 166 -18.89 2.29 -7.21
C PHE A 166 -18.08 1.95 -5.96
N SER A 167 -18.74 1.63 -4.86
CA SER A 167 -18.10 1.68 -3.54
C SER A 167 -17.01 0.64 -3.26
N ASN A 168 -16.90 -0.44 -4.05
CA ASN A 168 -15.99 -1.56 -3.77
C ASN A 168 -15.46 -2.19 -5.06
N GLY A 169 -14.27 -2.82 -5.02
CA GLY A 169 -13.78 -3.73 -6.06
C GLY A 169 -12.50 -3.26 -6.77
N GLU A 170 -11.99 -2.10 -6.40
CA GLU A 170 -10.75 -1.51 -6.88
C GLU A 170 -9.55 -2.43 -6.66
N ASP A 171 -9.49 -3.14 -5.53
CA ASP A 171 -8.38 -4.04 -5.19
C ASP A 171 -8.31 -5.23 -6.15
N SER A 172 -9.47 -5.83 -6.42
CA SER A 172 -9.58 -6.93 -7.37
C SER A 172 -9.25 -6.47 -8.79
N LEU A 173 -9.72 -5.28 -9.20
CA LEU A 173 -9.40 -4.72 -10.50
C LEU A 173 -7.89 -4.45 -10.64
N PHE A 174 -7.26 -3.91 -9.59
CA PHE A 174 -5.83 -3.66 -9.57
C PHE A 174 -5.01 -4.94 -9.71
N LEU A 175 -5.32 -5.98 -8.92
CA LEU A 175 -4.62 -7.27 -9.01
C LEU A 175 -4.86 -7.96 -10.36
N ARG A 176 -6.08 -7.90 -10.90
CA ARG A 176 -6.39 -8.39 -12.25
C ARG A 176 -5.49 -7.71 -13.29
N ASP A 177 -5.35 -6.39 -13.21
CA ASP A 177 -4.58 -5.60 -14.17
C ASP A 177 -3.07 -5.84 -14.00
N CYS A 178 -2.58 -6.04 -12.78
CA CYS A 178 -1.22 -6.50 -12.51
C CYS A 178 -0.94 -7.86 -13.18
N LEU A 179 -1.85 -8.83 -13.02
CA LEU A 179 -1.70 -10.15 -13.64
C LEU A 179 -1.73 -10.07 -15.18
N LYS A 180 -2.62 -9.24 -15.75
CA LYS A 180 -2.68 -9.00 -17.20
C LYS A 180 -1.41 -8.34 -17.74
N ALA A 181 -0.79 -7.46 -16.96
CA ALA A 181 0.49 -6.85 -17.29
C ALA A 181 1.70 -7.80 -17.15
N GLY A 182 1.47 -9.06 -16.74
CA GLY A 182 2.52 -10.06 -16.60
C GLY A 182 3.29 -10.02 -15.28
N LEU A 183 2.86 -9.20 -14.31
CA LEU A 183 3.51 -9.09 -13.01
C LEU A 183 3.38 -10.38 -12.20
N ARG A 184 4.49 -10.80 -11.59
CA ARG A 184 4.56 -12.02 -10.78
C ARG A 184 4.20 -11.71 -9.33
N SER A 185 3.00 -12.14 -8.94
CA SER A 185 2.45 -11.94 -7.60
C SER A 185 2.51 -13.24 -6.79
N TYR A 186 2.87 -13.15 -5.51
CA TYR A 186 3.03 -14.28 -4.59
C TYR A 186 2.32 -14.03 -3.25
#